data_AF-A0A662L387-F1
#
_entry.id   AF-A0A662L387-F1
#
_cell.length_a   1.000
_cell.length_b   1.000
_cell.length_c   1.000
_cell.angle_alpha   90.00
_cell.angle_beta   90.00
_cell.angle_gamma   90.00
#
_symmetry.space_group_name_H-M   'P 1'
#
loop_
_entity.id
_entity.type
_entity.pdbx_description
1 polymer ?
#
loop_
_entity_poly.entity_id
_entity_poly.type
_entity_poly.pdbx_seq_one_letter_code
_entity_poly.pdbx_strand_id
1 'polypeptide(L)' 'MDEIDRKILEYLSGEDWPVTTEMVAKSVGVSWNTAQIHLWKLVSEGYVIGKRVGRQNQWIITENGRKILKF' A
#
# COMPACT_ATOMS: atom_id res chain seq x y z
N MET A 1 4.80 -7.07 -11.09
CA MET A 1 3.91 -6.13 -10.38
C MET A 1 2.62 -6.06 -11.15
N ASP A 2 1.49 -6.31 -10.49
CA ASP A 2 0.17 -6.20 -11.14
C ASP A 2 -0.35 -4.74 -11.13
N GLU A 3 -1.46 -4.49 -11.81
CA GLU A 3 -2.03 -3.14 -11.92
C GLU A 3 -2.49 -2.59 -10.55
N ILE A 4 -3.00 -3.46 -9.67
CA ILE A 4 -3.49 -3.07 -8.34
C ILE A 4 -2.30 -2.71 -7.45
N ASP A 5 -1.23 -3.50 -7.47
CA ASP A 5 0.02 -3.22 -6.77
C ASP A 5 0.56 -1.83 -7.13
N ARG A 6 0.61 -1.53 -8.44
CA ARG A 6 1.10 -0.25 -8.95
C ARG A 6 0.23 0.90 -8.44
N LYS A 7 -1.10 0.78 -8.55
CA LYS A 7 -2.05 1.80 -8.05
C LYS A 7 -1.92 2.03 -6.54
N ILE A 8 -1.70 0.97 -5.77
CA ILE A 8 -1.45 1.07 -4.32
C ILE A 8 -0.15 1.85 -4.06
N LEU A 9 0.94 1.53 -4.74
CA LEU A 9 2.20 2.23 -4.57
C LEU A 9 2.09 3.70 -4.99
N GLU A 10 1.44 3.99 -6.12
CA GLU A 10 1.18 5.36 -6.58
C GLU A 10 0.41 6.16 -5.52
N TYR A 11 -0.67 5.58 -4.97
CA TYR A 11 -1.42 6.19 -3.87
C TYR A 11 -0.54 6.44 -2.64
N LEU A 12 0.15 5.42 -2.12
CA LEU A 12 1.01 5.55 -0.94
C LEU A 12 2.18 6.51 -1.14
N SER A 13 2.63 6.73 -2.39
CA SER A 13 3.72 7.66 -2.71
C SER A 13 3.34 9.13 -2.53
N GLY A 14 2.05 9.45 -2.65
CA GLY A 14 1.51 10.80 -2.44
C GLY A 14 1.12 11.09 -0.99
N GLU A 15 1.13 10.09 -0.12
CA GLU A 15 0.74 10.24 1.28
C GLU A 15 1.94 10.57 2.18
N ASP A 16 1.79 11.61 3.00
CA ASP A 16 2.81 12.02 3.98
C ASP A 16 2.74 11.19 5.28
N TRP A 17 1.61 10.53 5.53
CA TRP A 17 1.31 9.83 6.78
C TRP A 17 0.87 8.38 6.53
N PRO A 18 1.01 7.47 7.53
CA PRO A 18 0.47 6.13 7.42
C PRO A 18 -1.03 6.12 7.15
N VAL A 19 -1.47 5.34 6.16
CA VAL A 19 -2.88 5.22 5.78
C VAL A 19 -3.43 3.84 6.09
N THR A 20 -4.75 3.72 6.22
CA THR A 20 -5.41 2.45 6.57
C THR A 20 -5.70 1.61 5.33
N THR A 21 -5.94 0.30 5.50
CA THR A 21 -6.39 -0.55 4.38
C THR A 21 -7.68 -0.04 3.74
N GLU A 22 -8.58 0.58 4.51
CA GLU A 22 -9.82 1.14 3.99
C GLU A 22 -9.57 2.34 3.07
N MET A 23 -8.64 3.22 3.43
CA MET A 23 -8.26 4.36 2.59
C MET A 23 -7.66 3.88 1.26
N VAL A 24 -6.76 2.90 1.31
CA VAL A 24 -6.15 2.28 0.12
C VAL A 24 -7.22 1.66 -0.77
N ALA A 25 -8.13 0.85 -0.20
CA ALA A 25 -9.20 0.19 -0.94
C ALA A 25 -10.11 1.20 -1.66
N LYS A 26 -10.51 2.27 -0.96
CA LYS A 26 -11.33 3.35 -1.52
C LYS A 26 -10.60 4.11 -2.63
N SER A 27 -9.32 4.44 -2.43
CA SER A 27 -8.55 5.20 -3.42
C SER A 27 -8.27 4.39 -4.69
N VAL A 28 -8.02 3.09 -4.55
CA VAL A 28 -7.68 2.21 -5.69
C VAL A 28 -8.94 1.65 -6.38
N GLY A 29 -10.10 1.71 -5.72
CA GLY A 29 -11.36 1.21 -6.27
C GLY A 29 -11.50 -0.31 -6.19
N VAL A 30 -11.00 -0.93 -5.12
CA VAL A 30 -11.04 -2.39 -4.92
C VAL A 30 -11.68 -2.75 -3.57
N SER A 31 -12.01 -4.03 -3.38
CA SER A 31 -12.50 -4.49 -2.09
C SER A 31 -11.44 -4.36 -0.99
N TRP A 32 -11.86 -4.25 0.27
CA TRP A 32 -10.94 -4.21 1.41
C TRP A 32 -10.05 -5.44 1.48
N ASN A 33 -10.60 -6.64 1.24
CA ASN A 33 -9.84 -7.90 1.22
C ASN A 33 -8.82 -7.92 0.08
N THR A 34 -9.20 -7.43 -1.10
CA THR A 34 -8.27 -7.29 -2.23
C THR A 34 -7.11 -6.38 -1.85
N ALA A 35 -7.39 -5.16 -1.37
CA ALA A 35 -6.34 -4.24 -0.93
C ALA A 35 -5.43 -4.88 0.13
N GLN A 36 -6.00 -5.60 1.10
CA GLN A 36 -5.23 -6.27 2.15
C GLN A 36 -4.25 -7.31 1.58
N ILE A 37 -4.68 -8.15 0.64
CA ILE A 37 -3.83 -9.16 0.01
C ILE A 37 -2.65 -8.51 -0.71
N HIS A 38 -2.91 -7.50 -1.54
CA HIS A 38 -1.86 -6.79 -2.27
C HIS A 38 -0.92 -6.02 -1.34
N LEU A 39 -1.44 -5.39 -0.27
CA LEU A 39 -0.60 -4.71 0.72
C LEU A 39 0.36 -5.66 1.42
N TRP A 40 -0.08 -6.87 1.82
CA TRP A 40 0.82 -7.87 2.41
C TRP A 40 1.83 -8.43 1.43
N LYS A 41 1.44 -8.61 0.15
CA LYS A 41 2.38 -8.96 -0.92
C LYS A 41 3.47 -7.89 -1.06
N LEU A 42 3.10 -6.62 -1.16
CA LEU A 42 4.03 -5.49 -1.25
C LEU A 42 4.93 -5.35 -0.02
N VAL A 43 4.47 -5.76 1.16
CA VAL A 43 5.29 -5.85 2.37
C VAL A 43 6.32 -6.96 2.24
N SER A 44 5.93 -8.15 1.76
CA SER A 44 6.85 -9.27 1.55
C SER A 44 7.93 -8.97 0.51
N GLU A 45 7.62 -8.10 -0.45
CA GLU A 45 8.55 -7.62 -1.48
C GLU A 45 9.40 -6.42 -1.01
N GLY A 46 9.16 -5.89 0.20
CA GLY A 46 9.92 -4.78 0.78
C GLY A 46 9.58 -3.41 0.19
N TYR A 47 8.44 -3.26 -0.49
CA TYR A 47 7.99 -1.99 -1.08
C TYR A 47 7.12 -1.17 -0.14
N VAL A 48 6.43 -1.81 0.81
CA VAL A 48 5.55 -1.18 1.80
C VAL A 48 5.91 -1.65 3.20
N ILE A 49 5.79 -0.78 4.20
CA ILE A 49 5.83 -1.14 5.62
C ILE A 49 4.40 -1.19 6.15
N GLY A 50 4.04 -2.30 6.78
CA GLY A 50 2.76 -2.48 7.47
C GLY A 50 2.94 -2.55 8.98
N LYS A 51 2.09 -1.84 9.73
CA LYS A 51 2.04 -1.94 11.20
C LYS A 51 0.60 -1.97 11.68
N ARG A 52 0.32 -2.83 12.67
CA ARG A 52 -0.97 -2.81 13.37
C ARG A 52 -0.99 -1.66 14.39
N VAL A 53 -1.99 -0.78 14.27
CA VAL A 53 -2.26 0.34 15.18
C VAL A 53 -3.69 0.20 15.70
N GLY A 54 -3.81 -0.19 16.97
CA GLY A 54 -5.10 -0.57 17.57
C GLY A 54 -5.77 -1.72 16.81
N ARG A 55 -6.94 -1.44 16.23
CA ARG A 55 -7.75 -2.42 15.49
C ARG A 55 -7.50 -2.43 13.98
N GLN A 56 -6.62 -1.57 13.47
CA GLN A 56 -6.41 -1.40 12.03
C GLN A 56 -4.95 -1.62 11.65
N ASN A 57 -4.71 -1.98 10.39
CA ASN A 57 -3.38 -1.94 9.81
C ASN A 57 -3.16 -0.59 9.14
N GLN A 58 -1.97 -0.03 9.31
CA GLN A 58 -1.51 1.19 8.67
C GLN A 58 -0.29 0.90 7.79
N TRP A 59 -0.18 1.65 6.70
CA TRP A 59 0.75 1.38 5.60
C TRP A 59 1.49 2.64 5.19
N ILE A 60 2.79 2.50 4.96
CA ILE A 60 3.67 3.56 4.43
C ILE A 60 4.52 2.96 3.31
N ILE A 61 4.71 3.71 2.22
CA ILE A 61 5.64 3.32 1.16
C ILE A 61 7.09 3.41 1.63
N THR A 62 7.91 2.44 1.22
CA THR A 62 9.35 2.47 1.46
C THR A 62 10.09 3.26 0.37
N GLU A 63 11.37 3.53 0.59
CA GLU A 63 12.25 4.06 -0.45
C GLU A 63 12.34 3.12 -1.68
N ASN A 64 12.34 1.80 -1.47
CA ASN A 64 12.33 0.83 -2.57
C ASN A 64 11.03 0.90 -3.37
N GLY A 65 9.89 1.05 -2.69
CA GLY A 65 8.58 1.25 -3.31
C GLY A 65 8.50 2.56 -4.10
N ARG A 66 9.17 3.63 -3.63
CA ARG A 66 9.27 4.88 -4.40
C ARG A 66 10.16 4.74 -5.64
N LYS A 67 11.27 3.99 -5.53
CA LYS A 67 12.20 3.76 -6.66
C LYS A 67 11.53 3.02 -7.81
N ILE A 68 10.75 1.98 -7.52
CA ILE A 68 10.12 1.17 -8.58
C ILE A 68 9.03 1.90 -9.36
N LEU A 69 8.48 3.00 -8.82
CA LEU A 69 7.55 3.88 -9.55
C LEU A 69 8.26 4.85 -10.52
N LYS A 70 9.57 5.09 -10.33
CA LYS A 70 10.37 5.99 -11.19
C LYS A 70 10.93 5.29 -12.43
N PHE A 71 10.72 3.98 -12.56
CA PHE A 71 11.08 3.16 -13.71
C PHE A 71 9.82 2.69 -14.43
#